data_AF-A0A7T8GTC3-F1
#
_entry.id   AF-A0A7T8GTC3-F1
#
_cell.length_a   1.000
_cell.length_b   1.000
_cell.length_c   1.000
_cell.angle_alpha   90.00
_cell.angle_beta   90.00
_cell.angle_gamma   90.00
#
_symmetry.space_group_name_H-M   'P 1'
#
loop_
_entity.id
_entity.type
_entity.pdbx_description
1 polymer ?
#
loop_
_entity_poly.entity_id
_entity_poly.type
_entity_poly.pdbx_seq_one_letter_code
_entity_poly.pdbx_strand_id
1 'polypeptide(L)'
;IINFIRSTSSLQHRLFRQLLAEMNAEHYDLLLNNDVRWLSKGNALQRFCDLREEITVFLRNSKHRKAHIHLNRMSDDAFVSDVCFLNDIFKHLNDLNLTLQGRDKTVIDLAEQMRAFPVKLDLFTTDLTGRMLHFPIL
;
A
#
# COMPACT_ATOMS: atom_id res chain seq x y z
N ILE A 1 9.61 -5.09 -4.40
CA ILE A 1 8.76 -6.07 -5.12
C ILE A 1 8.08 -5.40 -6.32
N ILE A 2 7.34 -4.32 -6.12
CA ILE A 2 6.72 -3.53 -7.21
C ILE A 2 7.71 -3.23 -8.36
N ASN A 3 8.86 -2.62 -8.07
CA ASN A 3 9.87 -2.29 -9.11
C ASN A 3 10.45 -3.53 -9.82
N PHE A 4 10.49 -4.68 -9.12
CA PHE A 4 10.93 -5.93 -9.74
C PHE A 4 9.91 -6.39 -10.80
N ILE A 5 8.62 -6.34 -10.47
CA ILE A 5 7.53 -6.76 -11.36
C ILE A 5 7.33 -5.74 -12.50
N ARG A 6 7.33 -4.44 -12.18
CA ARG A 6 6.88 -3.38 -13.09
C ARG A 6 7.99 -2.64 -13.84
N SER A 7 9.20 -2.53 -13.27
CA SER A 7 10.26 -1.68 -13.84
C SER A 7 11.47 -2.45 -14.35
N THR A 8 11.68 -3.70 -13.93
CA THR A 8 12.91 -4.45 -14.27
C THR A 8 12.87 -5.03 -15.68
N SER A 9 11.69 -5.36 -16.21
CA SER A 9 11.54 -5.91 -17.56
C SER A 9 10.12 -5.68 -18.09
N SER A 10 10.02 -5.22 -19.34
CA SER A 10 8.73 -5.07 -20.04
C SER A 10 8.00 -6.41 -20.19
N LEU A 11 8.73 -7.51 -20.34
CA LEU A 11 8.15 -8.85 -20.40
C LEU A 11 7.54 -9.25 -19.06
N GLN A 12 8.26 -9.05 -17.95
CA GLN A 12 7.75 -9.31 -16.60
C GLN A 12 6.46 -8.54 -16.33
N HIS A 13 6.46 -7.24 -16.66
CA HIS A 13 5.30 -6.39 -16.48
C HIS A 13 4.10 -6.89 -17.31
N ARG A 14 4.29 -7.23 -18.58
CA ARG A 14 3.23 -7.76 -19.45
C ARG A 14 2.68 -9.09 -18.94
N LEU A 15 3.56 -10.01 -18.54
CA LEU A 15 3.16 -11.31 -17.99
C LEU A 15 2.37 -11.16 -16.69
N PHE A 16 2.77 -10.22 -15.83
CA PHE A 16 2.03 -9.94 -14.61
C PHE A 16 0.62 -9.40 -14.92
N ARG A 17 0.50 -8.44 -15.85
CA ARG A 17 -0.82 -7.93 -16.26
C ARG A 17 -1.71 -8.99 -16.90
N GLN A 18 -1.12 -9.94 -17.62
CA GLN A 18 -1.85 -11.08 -18.14
C GLN A 18 -2.37 -11.97 -17.00
N LEU A 19 -1.52 -12.29 -16.02
CA LEU A 19 -1.93 -13.05 -14.84
C LEU A 19 -3.07 -12.36 -14.07
N LEU A 20 -2.99 -11.03 -13.89
CA LEU A 20 -4.06 -10.26 -13.24
C LEU A 20 -5.40 -10.42 -13.96
N ALA A 21 -5.40 -10.39 -15.30
CA ALA A 21 -6.60 -10.61 -16.09
C ALA A 21 -7.12 -12.06 -15.97
N GLU A 22 -6.23 -13.04 -15.95
CA GLU A 22 -6.57 -14.47 -15.80
C GLU A 22 -7.16 -14.78 -14.41
N MET A 23 -6.69 -14.10 -13.37
CA MET A 23 -7.18 -14.24 -11.99
C MET A 23 -8.39 -13.36 -11.67
N ASN A 24 -8.88 -12.57 -12.64
CA ASN A 24 -9.94 -11.57 -12.43
C ASN A 24 -9.66 -10.63 -11.23
N ALA A 25 -8.41 -10.16 -11.16
CA ALA A 25 -7.92 -9.33 -10.06
C ALA A 25 -8.65 -7.99 -9.97
N GLU A 26 -8.72 -7.42 -8.77
CA GLU A 26 -9.36 -6.12 -8.52
C GLU A 26 -8.72 -4.98 -9.32
N HIS A 27 -7.40 -5.05 -9.53
CA HIS A 27 -6.64 -4.05 -10.27
C HIS A 27 -5.94 -4.63 -11.50
N TYR A 28 -5.91 -3.88 -12.59
CA TYR A 28 -5.29 -4.31 -13.86
C TYR A 28 -3.76 -4.15 -13.95
N ASP A 29 -3.15 -3.46 -12.98
CA ASP A 29 -1.71 -3.21 -12.93
C ASP A 29 -1.30 -2.64 -11.56
N LEU A 30 -0.08 -2.92 -11.11
CA LEU A 30 0.53 -2.26 -9.95
C LEU A 30 0.72 -0.76 -10.19
N LEU A 31 0.92 0.03 -9.13
CA LEU A 31 1.31 1.44 -9.24
C LEU A 31 2.81 1.61 -8.97
N LEU A 32 3.48 2.43 -9.77
CA LEU A 32 4.82 2.92 -9.44
C LEU A 32 4.63 4.13 -8.54
N ASN A 33 5.42 4.21 -7.49
CA ASN A 33 5.52 5.41 -6.70
C ASN A 33 6.63 6.32 -7.24
N ASN A 34 6.48 7.62 -7.04
CA ASN A 34 7.55 8.58 -7.21
C ASN A 34 7.84 9.18 -5.82
N ASP A 35 9.12 9.32 -5.47
CA ASP A 35 9.55 9.85 -4.18
C ASP A 35 9.02 11.26 -3.88
N VAL A 36 8.63 12.01 -4.90
CA VAL A 36 8.12 13.39 -4.76
C VAL A 36 6.69 13.46 -4.19
N ARG A 37 5.89 12.39 -4.25
CA ARG A 37 4.47 12.42 -3.85
C ARG A 37 4.13 11.28 -2.89
N TRP A 38 4.03 11.59 -1.61
CA TRP A 38 3.68 10.62 -0.58
C TRP A 38 2.31 9.95 -0.80
N LEU A 39 1.31 10.67 -1.33
CA LEU A 39 0.01 10.10 -1.74
C LEU A 39 0.19 8.93 -2.72
N SER A 40 1.18 9.04 -3.62
CA SER A 40 1.47 7.99 -4.60
C SER A 40 2.08 6.75 -3.94
N LYS A 41 2.82 6.92 -2.83
CA LYS A 41 3.36 5.80 -2.05
C LYS A 41 2.24 5.03 -1.35
N GLY A 42 1.32 5.74 -0.68
CA GLY A 42 0.16 5.12 -0.06
C GLY A 42 -0.72 4.36 -1.07
N ASN A 43 -1.04 4.99 -2.20
CA ASN A 43 -1.84 4.32 -3.24
C ASN A 43 -1.14 3.10 -3.85
N ALA A 44 0.18 3.17 -4.03
CA ALA A 44 0.95 2.03 -4.52
C ALA A 44 1.02 0.88 -3.52
N LEU A 45 1.06 1.19 -2.22
CA LEU A 45 1.06 0.20 -1.16
C LEU A 45 -0.32 -0.45 -1.00
N GLN A 46 -1.41 0.33 -1.09
CA GLN A 46 -2.78 -0.20 -1.08
C GLN A 46 -2.97 -1.20 -2.21
N ARG A 47 -2.62 -0.80 -3.43
CA ARG A 47 -2.73 -1.72 -4.57
C ARG A 47 -1.82 -2.95 -4.45
N PHE A 48 -0.68 -2.82 -3.78
CA PHE A 48 0.18 -3.95 -3.48
C PHE A 48 -0.48 -4.94 -2.51
N CYS A 49 -1.17 -4.43 -1.48
CA CYS A 49 -1.91 -5.26 -0.52
C CYS A 49 -3.12 -5.93 -1.19
N ASP A 50 -3.88 -5.19 -1.99
CA ASP A 50 -5.05 -5.71 -2.73
C ASP A 50 -4.64 -6.84 -3.69
N LEU A 51 -3.46 -6.72 -4.32
CA LEU A 51 -2.93 -7.71 -5.27
C LEU A 51 -1.98 -8.75 -4.63
N ARG A 52 -2.01 -8.92 -3.31
CA ARG A 52 -1.02 -9.74 -2.59
C ARG A 52 -1.00 -11.18 -3.08
N GLU A 53 -2.16 -11.75 -3.37
CA GLU A 53 -2.30 -13.13 -3.84
C GLU A 53 -1.68 -13.30 -5.23
N GLU A 54 -2.04 -12.45 -6.17
CA GLU A 54 -1.56 -12.47 -7.55
C GLU A 54 -0.06 -12.23 -7.62
N ILE A 55 0.46 -11.30 -6.80
CA ILE A 55 1.90 -11.07 -6.65
C ILE A 55 2.59 -12.34 -6.16
N THR A 56 2.02 -13.04 -5.18
CA THR A 56 2.59 -14.27 -4.63
C THR A 56 2.61 -15.39 -5.68
N VAL A 57 1.51 -15.57 -6.43
CA VAL A 57 1.43 -16.53 -7.55
C VAL A 57 2.46 -16.20 -8.62
N PHE A 58 2.57 -14.92 -9.00
CA PHE A 58 3.53 -14.47 -10.01
C PHE A 58 4.98 -14.73 -9.60
N LEU A 59 5.34 -14.42 -8.34
CA LEU A 59 6.68 -14.65 -7.82
C LEU A 59 7.02 -16.14 -7.77
N ARG A 60 6.05 -17.00 -7.41
CA ARG A 60 6.22 -18.46 -7.37
C ARG A 60 6.46 -19.06 -8.76
N ASN A 61 5.77 -18.55 -9.79
CA ASN A 61 5.90 -19.04 -11.16
C ASN A 61 7.14 -18.49 -11.89
N SER A 62 7.83 -17.50 -11.30
CA SER A 62 8.98 -16.85 -11.93
C SER A 62 10.29 -17.63 -11.72
N LYS A 63 11.03 -17.84 -12.81
CA LYS A 63 12.36 -18.49 -12.78
C LYS A 63 13.49 -17.55 -12.33
N HIS A 64 13.20 -16.27 -12.08
CA HIS A 64 14.23 -15.30 -11.68
C HIS A 64 14.62 -15.50 -10.22
N ARG A 65 15.94 -15.54 -9.94
CA ARG A 65 16.47 -15.60 -8.56
C ARG A 65 15.91 -14.49 -7.66
N LYS A 66 15.74 -13.26 -8.17
CA LYS A 66 15.15 -12.15 -7.42
C LYS A 66 13.68 -12.40 -7.04
N ALA A 67 12.92 -13.14 -7.85
CA ALA A 67 11.55 -13.48 -7.53
C ALA A 67 11.48 -14.38 -6.28
N HIS A 68 12.39 -15.36 -6.17
CA HIS A 68 12.50 -16.22 -4.98
C HIS A 68 12.84 -15.42 -3.71
N ILE A 69 13.75 -14.46 -3.79
CA ILE A 69 14.07 -13.57 -2.65
C ILE A 69 12.82 -12.78 -2.22
N HIS A 70 12.05 -12.27 -3.19
CA HIS A 70 10.82 -11.55 -2.90
C HIS A 70 9.72 -12.47 -2.37
N LEU A 71 9.59 -13.69 -2.87
CA LEU A 71 8.64 -14.67 -2.37
C LEU A 71 8.91 -15.03 -0.90
N ASN A 72 10.18 -15.22 -0.54
CA ASN A 72 10.57 -15.47 0.85
C ASN A 72 10.17 -14.30 1.76
N ARG A 73 10.35 -13.05 1.30
CA ARG A 73 9.86 -11.88 2.06
C ARG A 73 8.35 -11.85 2.19
N MET A 74 7.61 -12.24 1.15
CA MET A 74 6.14 -12.34 1.21
C MET A 74 5.65 -13.46 2.13
N SER A 75 6.53 -14.38 2.53
CA SER A 75 6.24 -15.47 3.46
C SER A 75 6.72 -15.16 4.90
N ASP A 76 7.34 -13.99 5.10
CA ASP A 76 7.80 -13.52 6.41
C ASP A 76 6.67 -12.69 7.04
N ASP A 77 6.05 -13.23 8.08
CA ASP A 77 4.91 -12.61 8.77
C ASP A 77 5.27 -11.23 9.33
N ALA A 78 6.52 -11.01 9.76
CA ALA A 78 6.94 -9.70 10.25
C ALA A 78 6.96 -8.67 9.12
N PHE A 79 7.52 -9.04 7.96
CA PHE A 79 7.50 -8.17 6.78
C PHE A 79 6.08 -7.90 6.29
N VAL A 80 5.22 -8.92 6.27
CA VAL A 80 3.81 -8.75 5.86
C VAL A 80 3.09 -7.83 6.83
N SER A 81 3.29 -8.00 8.13
CA SER A 81 2.73 -7.13 9.17
C SER A 81 3.21 -5.68 8.99
N ASP A 82 4.50 -5.44 8.79
CA ASP A 82 5.02 -4.10 8.52
C ASP A 82 4.36 -3.45 7.29
N VAL A 83 4.16 -4.23 6.22
CA VAL A 83 3.50 -3.75 4.99
C VAL A 83 2.04 -3.41 5.23
N CYS A 84 1.30 -4.27 5.93
CA CYS A 84 -0.11 -4.03 6.25
C CYS A 84 -0.27 -2.82 7.17
N PHE A 85 0.56 -2.69 8.20
CA PHE A 85 0.60 -1.53 9.10
C PHE A 85 0.85 -0.25 8.30
N LEU A 86 1.88 -0.26 7.44
CA LEU A 86 2.20 0.88 6.60
C LEU A 86 1.04 1.25 5.69
N ASN A 87 0.34 0.25 5.12
CA ASN A 87 -0.82 0.51 4.28
C ASN A 87 -1.91 1.30 5.03
N ASP A 88 -2.28 0.81 6.21
CA ASP A 88 -3.34 1.42 7.01
C ASP A 88 -2.96 2.82 7.49
N ILE A 89 -1.73 3.04 7.98
CA ILE A 89 -1.29 4.39 8.38
C ILE A 89 -1.17 5.34 7.20
N PHE A 90 -0.73 4.87 6.03
CA PHE A 90 -0.72 5.69 4.81
C PHE A 90 -2.13 6.07 4.38
N LYS A 91 -3.13 5.21 4.57
CA LYS A 91 -4.52 5.54 4.30
C LYS A 91 -5.00 6.70 5.19
N HIS A 92 -4.77 6.62 6.50
CA HIS A 92 -5.11 7.71 7.43
C HIS A 92 -4.42 9.03 7.09
N LEU A 93 -3.14 8.97 6.72
CA LEU A 93 -2.41 10.15 6.25
C LEU A 93 -3.05 10.68 4.97
N ASN A 94 -3.28 9.82 3.97
CA ASN A 94 -3.85 10.21 2.68
C ASN A 94 -5.19 10.94 2.87
N ASP A 95 -6.05 10.41 3.75
CA ASP A 95 -7.33 11.01 4.10
C ASP A 95 -7.16 12.39 4.75
N LEU A 96 -6.23 12.54 5.70
CA LEU A 96 -5.90 13.85 6.27
C LEU A 96 -5.52 14.84 5.16
N ASN A 97 -4.67 14.43 4.23
CA ASN A 97 -4.19 15.33 3.20
C ASN A 97 -5.21 15.69 2.14
N LEU A 98 -6.07 14.75 1.75
CA LEU A 98 -7.25 15.09 0.96
C LEU A 98 -8.14 16.08 1.74
N THR A 99 -8.23 15.93 3.06
CA THR A 99 -8.93 16.87 3.94
C THR A 99 -8.20 18.21 4.12
N LEU A 100 -6.90 18.30 3.88
CA LEU A 100 -6.17 19.57 3.90
C LEU A 100 -6.08 20.27 2.53
N GLN A 101 -6.35 19.54 1.44
CA GLN A 101 -6.29 20.06 0.07
C GLN A 101 -7.70 20.26 -0.52
N GLY A 102 -7.80 21.05 -1.58
CA GLY A 102 -9.06 21.29 -2.29
C GLY A 102 -9.57 22.72 -2.14
N ARG A 103 -10.70 22.99 -2.78
CA ARG A 103 -11.40 24.29 -2.69
C ARG A 103 -12.37 24.24 -1.49
N ASP A 104 -12.89 25.41 -1.13
CA ASP A 104 -13.96 25.53 -0.11
C ASP A 104 -13.54 25.13 1.31
N LYS A 105 -12.28 25.39 1.69
CA LYS A 105 -11.77 25.20 3.05
C LYS A 105 -11.29 26.51 3.65
N THR A 106 -11.77 26.82 4.84
CA THR A 106 -11.30 27.96 5.60
C THR A 106 -10.01 27.62 6.35
N VAL A 107 -9.26 28.66 6.74
CA VAL A 107 -8.07 28.47 7.60
C VAL A 107 -8.45 27.79 8.93
N ILE A 108 -9.67 28.04 9.42
CA ILE A 108 -10.18 27.42 10.65
C ILE A 108 -10.34 25.92 10.44
N ASP A 109 -11.00 25.49 9.35
CA ASP A 109 -11.17 24.06 9.04
C ASP A 109 -9.82 23.33 8.97
N LEU A 110 -8.84 23.93 8.29
CA LEU A 110 -7.50 23.36 8.17
C LEU A 110 -6.81 23.26 9.54
N ALA A 111 -6.92 24.30 10.37
CA ALA A 111 -6.33 24.30 11.71
C ALA A 111 -6.97 23.25 12.62
N GLU A 112 -8.28 23.04 12.53
CA GLU A 112 -8.98 21.99 13.27
C GLU A 112 -8.50 20.60 12.88
N GLN A 113 -8.39 20.32 11.57
CA GLN A 113 -7.90 19.03 11.09
C GLN A 113 -6.46 18.75 11.52
N MET A 114 -5.58 19.75 11.44
CA MET A 114 -4.20 19.64 11.89
C MET A 114 -4.08 19.40 13.41
N ARG A 115 -4.97 20.01 14.22
CA ARG A 115 -4.99 19.81 15.67
C ARG A 115 -5.62 18.49 16.09
N ALA A 116 -6.60 18.01 15.32
CA ALA A 116 -7.27 16.75 15.60
C ALA A 116 -6.41 15.52 15.28
N PHE A 117 -5.53 15.61 14.27
CA PHE A 117 -4.77 14.44 13.82
C PHE A 117 -3.81 13.86 14.86
N PRO A 118 -3.04 14.63 15.65
CA PRO A 118 -2.26 14.09 16.76
C PRO A 118 -3.09 13.29 17.77
N VAL A 119 -4.29 13.77 18.11
CA VAL A 119 -5.22 13.04 18.99
C VAL A 119 -5.66 11.71 18.37
N LYS A 120 -5.83 11.66 17.04
CA LYS A 120 -6.07 10.39 16.32
C LYS A 120 -4.86 9.46 16.40
N LEU A 121 -3.63 9.96 16.34
CA LEU A 121 -2.42 9.13 16.46
C LEU A 121 -2.30 8.50 17.85
N ASP A 122 -2.68 9.22 18.91
CA ASP A 122 -2.75 8.65 20.27
C ASP A 122 -3.82 7.55 20.36
N LEU A 123 -4.98 7.77 19.74
CA LEU A 123 -6.02 6.75 19.62
C LEU A 123 -5.53 5.52 18.84
N PHE A 124 -4.84 5.71 17.72
CA PHE A 124 -4.28 4.63 16.90
C PHE A 124 -3.24 3.82 17.67
N THR A 125 -2.37 4.50 18.43
CA THR A 125 -1.38 3.83 19.29
C THR A 125 -2.04 2.91 20.31
N THR A 126 -3.13 3.38 20.92
CA THR A 126 -3.92 2.57 21.85
C THR A 126 -4.57 1.39 21.14
N ASP A 127 -5.15 1.62 19.96
CA ASP A 127 -5.88 0.61 19.20
C ASP A 127 -4.99 -0.51 18.63
N LEU A 128 -3.72 -0.22 18.33
CA LEU A 128 -2.71 -1.21 17.94
C LEU A 128 -2.46 -2.27 19.02
N THR A 129 -2.67 -1.93 20.30
CA THR A 129 -2.57 -2.89 21.41
C THR A 129 -3.91 -3.58 21.72
N GLY A 130 -4.98 -3.18 21.02
CA GLY A 130 -6.34 -3.58 21.27
C GLY A 130 -6.95 -4.38 20.13
N ARG A 131 -8.06 -3.88 19.59
CA ARG A 131 -8.86 -4.55 18.56
C ARG A 131 -8.44 -4.21 17.13
N MET A 132 -7.52 -3.25 16.96
CA MET A 132 -6.97 -2.84 15.67
C MET A 132 -8.07 -2.41 14.68
N LEU A 133 -9.12 -1.76 15.19
CA LEU A 133 -10.26 -1.30 14.38
C LEU A 133 -9.86 -0.29 13.30
N HIS A 134 -8.79 0.47 13.54
CA HIS A 134 -8.23 1.45 12.60
C HIS A 134 -7.13 0.87 11.71
N PHE A 135 -6.78 -0.41 11.88
CA PHE A 135 -5.78 -1.11 11.09
C PHE A 135 -6.36 -2.42 10.54
N PRO A 136 -7.37 -2.36 9.64
CA PRO A 136 -8.12 -3.53 9.19
C PRO A 136 -7.33 -4.47 8.25
N ILE A 137 -6.20 -4.02 7.70
CA ILE A 137 -5.36 -4.83 6.81
C ILE A 137 -4.24 -5.52 7.60
N LEU A 138 -3.81 -4.90 8.70
CA LEU A 138 -2.85 -5.46 9.66
C LEU A 138 -3.45 -6.59 10.50
#